data_AF-A0A924QFP5-F1
#
_entry.id   AF-A0A924QFP5-F1
#
_cell.length_a   1.000
_cell.length_b   1.000
_cell.length_c   1.000
_cell.angle_alpha   90.00
_cell.angle_beta   90.00
_cell.angle_gamma   90.00
#
_symmetry.space_group_name_H-M   'P 1'
#
loop_
_entity.id
_entity.type
_entity.pdbx_description
1 polymer ?
#
loop_
_entity_poly.entity_id
_entity_poly.type
_entity_poly.pdbx_seq_one_letter_code
_entity_poly.pdbx_strand_id
1 'polypeptide(L)' 'TMINADAKLKEIFKKAQVSMFEMTKLINGHLK' A
#
# COMPACT_ATOMS: atom_id res chain seq x y z
N THR A 1 6.87 2.05 -11.56
CA THR A 1 7.06 0.69 -11.02
C THR A 1 5.88 0.34 -10.16
N MET A 2 5.16 -0.72 -10.52
CA MET A 2 4.02 -1.22 -9.75
C MET A 2 4.55 -2.25 -8.75
N ILE A 3 4.22 -2.10 -7.47
CA ILE A 3 4.67 -2.96 -6.38
C ILE A 3 3.53 -3.96 -6.09
N ASN A 4 3.86 -5.25 -6.03
CA ASN A 4 2.89 -6.27 -5.63
C ASN A 4 2.68 -6.20 -4.12
N ALA A 5 1.43 -6.14 -3.69
CA ALA A 5 1.09 -6.14 -2.27
C ALA A 5 1.20 -7.57 -1.71
N ASP A 6 2.08 -7.75 -0.72
CA ASP A 6 2.20 -8.97 0.07
C ASP A 6 0.91 -9.25 0.88
N ALA A 7 0.75 -10.43 1.48
CA ALA A 7 -0.46 -10.80 2.21
C ALA A 7 -0.84 -9.76 3.29
N LYS A 8 0.17 -9.26 4.03
CA LYS A 8 -0.01 -8.21 5.05
C LYS A 8 -0.33 -6.84 4.45
N LEU A 9 0.21 -6.55 3.27
CA LEU A 9 -0.01 -5.28 2.56
C LEU A 9 -1.36 -5.27 1.85
N LYS A 10 -1.90 -6.43 1.46
CA LYS A 10 -3.24 -6.58 0.90
C LYS A 10 -4.34 -6.25 1.91
N GLU A 11 -4.16 -6.59 3.19
CA GLU A 11 -5.11 -6.22 4.25
C GLU A 11 -5.17 -4.70 4.46
N ILE A 12 -4.01 -4.03 4.35
CA ILE A 12 -3.89 -2.58 4.53
C ILE A 12 -4.35 -1.83 3.28
N PHE A 13 -3.92 -2.27 2.10
CA PHE A 13 -4.15 -1.55 0.84
C PHE A 13 -5.40 -1.98 0.10
N LYS A 14 -6.02 -3.12 0.46
CA LYS A 14 -7.20 -3.72 -0.20
C LYS A 14 -7.06 -3.89 -1.72
N LYS A 15 -5.83 -3.80 -2.24
CA LYS A 15 -5.46 -3.89 -3.64
C LYS A 15 -4.27 -4.84 -3.79
N ALA A 16 -4.28 -5.65 -4.84
CA ALA A 16 -3.20 -6.60 -5.13
C ALA A 16 -1.92 -5.93 -5.63
N GLN A 17 -2.03 -4.72 -6.16
CA GLN A 17 -0.94 -3.97 -6.73
C GLN A 17 -1.07 -2.49 -6.35
N VAL A 18 0.02 -1.90 -5.88
CA VAL A 18 0.07 -0.50 -5.47
C VAL A 18 1.28 0.17 -6.11
N SER A 19 1.13 1.42 -6.50
CA SER A 19 2.28 2.24 -6.89
C SER A 19 3.02 2.74 -5.64
N MET A 20 4.31 3.07 -5.78
CA MET A 20 5.10 3.68 -4.70
C MET A 20 4.48 4.99 -4.18
N PHE A 21 3.76 5.72 -5.05
CA PHE A 21 3.01 6.92 -4.69
C PHE A 21 1.74 6.62 -3.87
N GLU A 22 1.01 5.56 -4.20
CA GLU A 22 -0.10 5.10 -3.36
C GLU A 22 0.39 4.58 -2.01
N MET A 23 1.58 3.95 -1.97
CA MET A 23 2.17 3.41 -0.76
C MET A 23 2.50 4.50 0.28
N THR A 24 3.11 5.62 -0.14
CA THR A 24 3.41 6.75 0.76
C THR A 24 2.14 7.42 1.28
N LYS A 25 1.12 7.58 0.44
CA LYS A 25 -0.17 8.17 0.83
C LYS A 25 -0.90 7.32 1.86
N LEU A 26 -0.91 6.00 1.68
CA LEU A 26 -1.57 5.06 2.60
C LEU A 26 -0.83 5.00 3.94
N ILE A 27 0.50 4.98 3.94
CA ILE A 27 1.31 4.99 5.17
C ILE A 27 1.11 6.30 5.96
N ASN A 28 1.02 7.44 5.29
CA ASN A 28 0.78 8.73 5.95
C ASN A 28 -0.56 8.78 6.70
N GLY A 29 -1.58 8.06 6.22
CA GLY A 29 -2.87 7.94 6.92
C GLY A 29 -2.83 7.06 8.17
N HIS A 30 -1.83 6.18 8.28
CA HIS A 30 -1.64 5.24 9.39
C HIS A 30 -0.66 5.74 10.47
N LEU A 31 0.14 6.77 10.17
CA LEU A 31 1.16 7.34 11.08
C LEU A 31 0.61 8.40 12.06
N LYS A 32 -0.66 8.30 12.47
CA LYS A 32 -1.20 9.20 13.50
C LYS A 32 -0.57 8.93 14.87
#